data_AF-G7W469-F1
#
_entry.id   AF-G7W469-F1
#
_cell.length_a   1.000
_cell.length_b   1.000
_cell.length_c   1.000
_cell.angle_alpha   90.00
_cell.angle_beta   90.00
_cell.angle_gamma   90.00
#
_symmetry.space_group_name_H-M   'P 1'
#
loop_
_entity.id
_entity.type
_entity.pdbx_description
1 polymer ?
#
loop_
_entity_poly.entity_id
_entity_poly.type
_entity_poly.pdbx_seq_one_letter_code
_entity_poly.pdbx_strand_id
1 'polypeptide(L)'
;MLVYSLLNNITLIEYESSDWTYFFLLAVIPTIFGQYIFNLLLKSIGATTVSVGIIGEPVLAIILAYVFLGETISISQFTGGMMTLFGMGMYFWAKSLNYAVVKNKMY
;
A
#
# COMPACT_ATOMS: atom_id res chain seq x y z
N MET A 1 -19.16 13.60 -12.82
CA MET A 1 -18.90 12.68 -13.94
C MET A 1 -20.17 11.97 -14.42
N LEU A 2 -20.95 11.30 -13.55
CA LEU A 2 -22.17 10.58 -13.97
C LEU A 2 -23.22 11.45 -14.70
N VAL A 3 -23.49 12.65 -14.20
CA VAL A 3 -24.40 13.62 -14.84
C VAL A 3 -23.85 14.12 -16.19
N TYR A 4 -22.53 14.28 -16.31
CA TYR A 4 -21.88 14.70 -17.56
C TYR A 4 -21.94 13.60 -18.63
N SER A 5 -21.73 12.33 -18.26
CA SER A 5 -21.82 11.19 -19.18
C SER A 5 -23.25 10.94 -19.68
N LEU A 6 -24.25 11.12 -18.81
CA LEU A 6 -25.68 11.04 -19.18
C LEU A 6 -26.10 12.14 -20.15
N LEU A 7 -25.62 13.37 -19.97
CA LEU A 7 -25.91 14.49 -20.86
C LEU A 7 -25.25 14.36 -22.24
N ASN A 8 -24.12 13.65 -22.33
CA ASN A 8 -23.36 13.45 -23.57
C ASN A 8 -23.64 12.11 -24.27
N ASN A 9 -24.62 11.32 -23.81
CA ASN A 9 -24.90 9.95 -24.32
C ASN A 9 -23.64 9.06 -24.39
N ILE A 10 -22.71 9.25 -23.46
CA ILE A 10 -21.50 8.42 -23.41
C ILE A 10 -21.90 7.09 -22.78
N THR A 11 -21.77 6.02 -23.55
CA THR A 11 -22.16 4.68 -23.13
C THR A 11 -21.29 4.24 -21.96
N LEU A 12 -21.92 4.03 -20.80
CA LEU A 12 -21.23 3.65 -19.55
C LEU A 12 -20.79 2.18 -19.52
N ILE A 13 -21.14 1.41 -20.55
CA ILE A 13 -21.07 -0.06 -20.56
C ILE A 13 -20.44 -0.59 -21.88
N GLU A 14 -20.23 0.25 -22.91
CA GLU A 14 -19.50 -0.14 -24.14
C GLU A 14 -17.99 -0.12 -23.92
N TYR A 15 -17.53 -0.92 -22.97
CA TYR A 15 -16.12 -1.26 -22.85
C TYR A 15 -15.86 -2.59 -23.57
N GLU A 16 -14.68 -2.75 -24.17
CA GLU A 16 -14.32 -4.02 -24.81
C GLU A 16 -14.36 -5.16 -23.78
N SER A 17 -14.60 -6.39 -24.23
CA SER A 17 -14.63 -7.56 -23.33
C SER A 17 -13.31 -7.78 -22.56
N SER A 18 -12.20 -7.28 -23.10
CA SER A 18 -10.87 -7.24 -22.47
C SER A 18 -10.85 -6.34 -21.22
N ASP A 19 -11.48 -5.17 -21.27
CA ASP A 19 -11.51 -4.20 -20.16
C ASP A 19 -12.25 -4.74 -18.94
N TRP A 20 -13.34 -5.48 -19.16
CA TRP A 20 -14.06 -6.19 -18.10
C TRP A 20 -13.16 -7.18 -17.35
N THR A 21 -12.22 -7.82 -18.06
CA THR A 21 -11.26 -8.74 -17.45
C THR A 21 -10.28 -7.98 -16.56
N TYR A 22 -9.77 -6.82 -17.00
CA TYR A 22 -8.88 -5.98 -16.18
C TYR A 22 -9.59 -5.42 -14.95
N PHE A 23 -10.84 -4.98 -15.07
CA PHE A 23 -11.63 -4.53 -13.91
C PHE A 23 -11.85 -5.65 -12.90
N PHE A 24 -12.16 -6.86 -13.38
CA PHE A 24 -12.29 -8.01 -12.51
C PHE A 24 -10.98 -8.37 -11.80
N LEU A 25 -9.86 -8.39 -12.54
CA LEU A 25 -8.52 -8.64 -11.98
C LEU A 25 -8.16 -7.60 -10.91
N LEU A 26 -8.45 -6.31 -11.14
CA LEU A 26 -8.22 -5.23 -10.17
C LEU A 26 -9.15 -5.35 -8.95
N ALA A 27 -10.41 -5.73 -9.14
CA ALA A 27 -11.32 -5.95 -8.02
C ALA A 27 -10.84 -7.11 -7.13
N VAL A 28 -10.39 -8.21 -7.73
CA VAL A 28 -10.00 -9.40 -6.97
C VAL A 28 -8.61 -9.27 -6.36
N ILE A 29 -7.61 -8.87 -7.15
CA ILE A 29 -6.21 -8.92 -6.74
C ILE A 29 -5.87 -7.79 -5.76
N PRO A 30 -5.72 -6.51 -6.16
CA PRO A 30 -5.32 -5.48 -5.19
C PRO A 30 -6.41 -5.21 -4.14
N THR A 31 -7.69 -5.39 -4.47
CA THR A 31 -8.78 -5.00 -3.54
C THR A 31 -9.12 -6.10 -2.54
N ILE A 32 -9.65 -7.24 -2.98
CA ILE A 32 -10.08 -8.31 -2.06
C ILE A 32 -8.88 -8.91 -1.34
N PHE A 33 -7.82 -9.27 -2.07
CA PHE A 33 -6.63 -9.89 -1.46
C PHE A 33 -5.89 -8.90 -0.56
N GLY A 34 -5.76 -7.64 -0.98
CA GLY A 34 -5.16 -6.57 -0.17
C GLY A 34 -5.90 -6.39 1.16
N GLN A 35 -7.23 -6.25 1.12
CA GLN A 35 -8.04 -6.09 2.32
C GLN A 35 -8.02 -7.33 3.23
N TYR A 36 -7.95 -8.53 2.65
CA TYR A 36 -7.83 -9.77 3.41
C TYR A 36 -6.50 -9.84 4.17
N ILE A 37 -5.37 -9.59 3.50
CA ILE A 37 -4.05 -9.53 4.16
C ILE A 37 -4.03 -8.45 5.24
N PHE A 38 -4.59 -7.28 4.95
CA PHE A 38 -4.67 -6.19 5.91
C PHE A 38 -5.37 -6.62 7.21
N ASN A 39 -6.52 -7.26 7.08
CA ASN A 39 -7.27 -7.78 8.23
C ASN A 39 -6.53 -8.89 8.97
N LEU A 40 -5.82 -9.78 8.27
CA LEU A 40 -4.96 -10.78 8.90
C LEU A 40 -3.84 -10.14 9.71
N LEU A 41 -3.15 -9.16 9.14
CA LEU A 41 -2.07 -8.45 9.82
C LEU A 41 -2.58 -7.72 11.07
N LEU A 42 -3.76 -7.09 10.99
CA LEU A 42 -4.40 -6.45 12.15
C LEU A 42 -4.61 -7.45 13.29
N LYS A 43 -5.06 -8.67 12.96
CA LYS A 43 -5.29 -9.73 13.93
C LYS A 43 -4.00 -10.32 14.50
N SER A 44 -2.93 -10.43 13.70
CA SER A 44 -1.69 -11.10 14.09
C SER A 44 -0.69 -10.22 14.84
N ILE A 45 -0.45 -8.99 14.38
CA ILE A 45 0.66 -8.14 14.88
C ILE A 45 0.21 -6.84 15.54
N GLY A 46 -1.09 -6.56 15.52
CA GLY A 46 -1.74 -5.43 16.19
C GLY A 46 -1.80 -4.16 15.34
N ALA A 47 -2.86 -3.37 15.53
CA ALA A 47 -3.19 -2.21 14.70
C ALA A 47 -2.04 -1.21 14.55
N THR A 48 -1.36 -0.84 15.64
CA THR A 48 -0.27 0.14 15.62
C THR A 48 0.89 -0.28 14.71
N THR A 49 1.25 -1.57 14.73
CA THR A 49 2.36 -2.08 13.92
C THR A 49 2.00 -2.21 12.46
N VAL A 50 0.76 -2.58 12.16
CA VAL A 50 0.23 -2.55 10.79
C VAL A 50 0.22 -1.12 10.25
N SER A 51 -0.32 -0.16 11.02
CA SER A 51 -0.37 1.25 10.61
C SER A 51 0.99 1.83 10.28
N VAL A 52 2.02 1.52 11.07
CA VAL A 52 3.40 1.97 10.76
C VAL A 52 3.90 1.34 9.46
N GLY A 53 3.57 0.06 9.19
CA GLY A 53 3.91 -0.60 7.92
C GLY A 53 3.24 0.02 6.69
N ILE A 54 2.01 0.52 6.80
CA ILE A 54 1.28 1.17 5.70
C ILE A 54 2.00 2.44 5.23
N ILE A 55 2.71 3.15 6.12
CA ILE A 55 3.48 4.33 5.76
C ILE A 55 4.56 3.97 4.71
N GLY A 56 4.96 2.71 4.59
CA GLY A 56 5.87 2.22 3.54
C GLY A 56 5.26 2.12 2.15
N GLU A 57 3.93 2.08 1.99
CA GLU A 57 3.26 2.02 0.68
C GLU A 57 3.66 3.16 -0.27
N PRO A 58 3.69 4.46 0.13
CA PRO A 58 4.16 5.51 -0.75
C PRO A 58 5.62 5.33 -1.21
N VAL A 59 6.48 4.71 -0.39
CA VAL A 59 7.87 4.41 -0.78
C VAL A 59 7.88 3.33 -1.87
N LEU A 60 7.09 2.26 -1.68
CA LEU A 60 6.91 1.23 -2.70
C LEU A 60 6.32 1.81 -3.99
N ALA A 61 5.35 2.70 -3.89
CA ALA A 61 4.74 3.36 -5.05
C ALA A 61 5.77 4.18 -5.84
N ILE A 62 6.65 4.94 -5.17
CA ILE A 62 7.73 5.70 -5.83
C ILE A 62 8.70 4.75 -6.56
N ILE A 63 9.07 3.64 -5.93
CA ILE A 63 9.96 2.64 -6.54
C ILE A 63 9.29 2.00 -7.76
N LEU A 64 8.01 1.62 -7.64
CA LEU A 64 7.24 1.03 -8.73
C LEU A 64 7.03 2.03 -9.88
N ALA A 65 6.77 3.30 -9.60
CA ALA A 65 6.66 4.35 -10.61
C ALA A 65 7.97 4.52 -11.39
N TYR A 66 9.10 4.52 -10.69
CA TYR A 66 10.41 4.56 -11.32
C TYR A 66 10.67 3.34 -12.24
N VAL A 67 10.32 2.13 -11.77
CA VAL A 67 10.60 0.88 -12.51
C VAL A 67 9.63 0.63 -13.67
N PHE A 68 8.33 0.81 -13.46
CA PHE A 68 7.29 0.44 -14.43
C PHE A 68 6.87 1.61 -15.33
N LEU A 69 6.83 2.84 -14.81
CA LEU A 69 6.40 4.01 -15.57
C LEU A 69 7.61 4.82 -16.11
N GLY A 70 8.83 4.53 -15.64
CA GLY A 70 10.03 5.27 -16.03
C GLY A 70 10.04 6.72 -15.53
N GLU A 71 9.22 7.03 -14.50
CA GLU A 71 9.15 8.37 -13.93
C GLU A 71 10.44 8.70 -13.16
N THR A 72 10.92 9.93 -13.28
CA THR A 72 12.12 10.37 -12.56
C THR A 72 11.78 10.69 -11.11
N ILE A 73 12.60 10.20 -10.19
CA ILE A 73 12.41 10.43 -8.75
C ILE A 73 12.85 11.86 -8.42
N SER A 74 11.92 12.67 -7.92
CA SER A 74 12.23 14.03 -7.47
C SER A 74 13.00 14.02 -6.14
N ILE A 75 13.73 15.11 -5.86
CA ILE A 75 14.47 15.25 -4.60
C ILE A 75 13.53 15.21 -3.38
N SER A 76 12.29 15.72 -3.52
CA SER A 76 11.30 15.67 -2.44
C SER A 76 10.76 14.25 -2.21
N GLN A 77 10.52 13.48 -3.28
CA GLN A 77 10.14 12.06 -3.19
C GLN A 77 11.26 11.23 -2.56
N PHE A 78 12.51 11.48 -2.94
CA PHE A 78 13.67 10.77 -2.40
C PHE A 78 13.86 11.05 -0.90
N THR A 79 13.85 12.33 -0.50
CA THR A 79 14.02 12.71 0.91
C THR A 79 12.84 12.24 1.78
N GLY A 80 11.61 12.36 1.29
CA GLY A 80 10.41 11.82 1.97
C GLY A 80 10.45 10.29 2.08
N GLY A 81 10.90 9.59 1.03
CA GLY A 81 11.07 8.15 1.02
C GLY A 81 12.11 7.68 2.04
N MET A 82 13.27 8.34 2.08
CA MET A 82 14.31 8.06 3.09
C MET A 82 13.79 8.31 4.51
N MET A 83 13.16 9.46 4.77
CA MET A 83 12.60 9.78 6.09
C MET A 83 11.59 8.74 6.56
N THR A 84 10.74 8.27 5.64
CA THR A 84 9.74 7.22 5.90
C THR A 84 10.39 5.88 6.27
N LEU A 85 11.40 5.45 5.51
CA LEU A 85 12.16 4.22 5.78
C LEU A 85 12.88 4.29 7.13
N PHE A 86 13.51 5.43 7.45
CA PHE A 86 14.16 5.63 8.74
C PHE A 86 13.17 5.55 9.92
N GLY A 87 12.03 6.25 9.82
CA GLY A 87 11.01 6.25 10.88
C GLY A 87 10.43 4.86 11.13
N MET A 88 10.07 4.13 10.06
CA MET A 88 9.59 2.74 10.18
C MET A 88 10.67 1.82 10.75
N GLY A 89 11.90 1.88 10.23
CA GLY A 89 13.01 1.06 10.69
C GLY A 89 13.29 1.23 12.18
N MET A 90 13.29 2.48 12.66
CA MET A 90 13.43 2.80 14.07
C MET A 90 12.31 2.20 14.92
N TYR A 91 11.05 2.32 14.47
CA TYR A 91 9.91 1.74 15.19
C TYR A 91 10.00 0.21 15.30
N PHE A 92 10.27 -0.49 14.19
CA PHE A 92 10.37 -1.94 14.20
C PHE A 92 11.56 -2.43 15.01
N TRP A 93 12.70 -1.72 14.96
CA TRP A 93 13.87 -2.05 15.78
C TRP A 93 13.57 -1.85 17.27
N ALA A 94 12.98 -0.73 17.66
CA ALA A 94 12.57 -0.49 19.05
C ALA A 94 11.60 -1.58 19.55
N LYS A 95 10.64 -2.01 18.73
CA LYS A 95 9.73 -3.11 19.06
C LYS A 95 10.47 -4.44 19.23
N SER A 96 11.44 -4.75 18.37
CA SER A 96 12.27 -5.95 18.45
C SER A 96 13.10 -6.01 19.74
N LEU A 97 13.70 -4.89 20.14
CA LEU A 97 14.47 -4.79 21.40
C LEU A 97 13.59 -5.05 22.63
N ASN A 98 12.39 -4.46 22.66
CA ASN A 98 11.44 -4.72 23.75
C ASN A 98 11.03 -6.19 23.84
N TYR A 99 10.84 -6.86 22.69
CA TYR A 99 10.59 -8.30 22.66
C TYR A 99 11.76 -9.13 23.23
N ALA A 100 12.99 -8.79 22.88
CA ALA A 100 14.18 -9.47 23.38
C ALA A 100 14.39 -9.27 24.89
N VAL A 101 14.16 -8.05 25.39
CA VAL A 101 14.27 -7.72 26.82
C VAL A 101 13.21 -8.45 27.65
N VAL A 102 11.95 -8.47 27.19
CA VAL A 102 10.86 -9.19 27.88
C VAL A 102 11.14 -10.68 27.92
N LYS A 103 11.61 -11.27 26.82
CA LYS A 103 11.98 -12.69 26.77
C LYS A 103 13.10 -13.03 27.75
N ASN A 104 14.14 -12.20 27.85
CA ASN A 104 15.28 -12.43 28.74
C ASN A 104 14.94 -12.30 30.24
N LYS A 105 13.84 -11.60 30.58
CA LYS A 105 13.39 -11.44 31.97
C LYS A 105 12.49 -12.58 32.46
N MET A 106 12.02 -13.46 31.55
CA MET A 106 11.20 -14.64 31.87
C MET A 106 12.02 -15.92 32.11
N TYR A 107 13.33 -15.89 31.85
CA TYR A 107 14.29 -16.95 32.21
C TYR A 107 15.19 -16.46 33.34
#